data_AF-A0A931USV0-F1
#
_entry.id   AF-A0A931USV0-F1
#
_cell.length_a   1.000
_cell.length_b   1.000
_cell.length_c   1.000
_cell.angle_alpha   90.00
_cell.angle_beta   90.00
_cell.angle_gamma   90.00
#
_symmetry.space_group_name_H-M   'P 1'
#
loop_
_entity.id
_entity.type
_entity.pdbx_description
1 polymer ?
#
loop_
_entity_poly.entity_id
_entity_poly.type
_entity_poly.pdbx_seq_one_letter_code
_entity_poly.pdbx_strand_id
1 'polypeptide(L)'
;MLRPRSAPEGARIVLSALLLSGCEPGPASTTRPVEVRGLPACPPKSPYARPIVVRLDRDRALFEEAFTVMTRVDAPTATVALSVPRVRMRATVRAGLCAPTSVSTWDCAAATWVASTTVDLDARSTPVTVTLPAFQAACAGRQP
;
A
#
# COMPACT_ATOMS: atom_id res chain seq x y z
N MET A 1 -56.62 -41.63 14.40
CA MET A 1 -55.41 -41.04 15.03
C MET A 1 -54.46 -40.59 13.92
N LEU A 2 -53.78 -39.46 14.15
CA LEU A 2 -53.37 -38.48 13.14
C LEU A 2 -52.32 -38.98 12.12
N ARG A 3 -52.56 -38.69 10.83
CA ARG A 3 -51.53 -38.62 9.78
C ARG A 3 -51.12 -37.14 9.59
N PRO A 4 -49.83 -36.78 9.73
CA PRO A 4 -49.39 -35.40 9.59
C PRO A 4 -49.26 -34.94 8.13
N ARG A 5 -49.46 -33.63 7.98
CA ARG A 5 -49.58 -32.82 6.76
C ARG A 5 -48.29 -32.79 5.92
N SER A 6 -48.45 -32.97 4.62
CA SER A 6 -47.51 -32.52 3.59
C SER A 6 -47.66 -31.01 3.38
N ALA A 7 -46.58 -30.25 3.55
CA ALA A 7 -46.46 -28.86 3.08
C ALA A 7 -45.43 -28.85 1.93
N PRO A 8 -45.72 -28.25 0.76
CA PRO A 8 -44.73 -28.08 -0.28
C PRO A 8 -44.07 -26.69 -0.24
N GLU A 9 -42.83 -26.70 -0.75
CA GLU A 9 -42.10 -25.62 -1.41
C GLU A 9 -41.71 -24.35 -0.63
N GLY A 10 -40.40 -24.11 -0.58
CA GLY A 10 -39.86 -22.75 -0.53
C GLY A 10 -39.02 -22.37 0.69
N ALA A 11 -38.04 -23.18 1.11
CA ALA A 11 -36.92 -22.67 1.91
C ALA A 11 -35.73 -23.65 1.89
N ARG A 12 -34.81 -23.49 0.93
CA ARG A 12 -33.49 -24.12 0.98
C ARG A 12 -32.41 -23.04 0.89
N ILE A 13 -32.10 -22.45 2.05
CA ILE A 13 -30.72 -22.05 2.36
C ILE A 13 -30.45 -22.62 3.75
N VAL A 14 -29.96 -23.86 3.78
CA VAL A 14 -29.49 -24.50 5.00
C VAL A 14 -28.16 -23.87 5.35
N LEU A 15 -28.20 -22.91 6.25
CA LEU A 15 -27.03 -22.33 6.92
C LEU A 15 -26.65 -23.27 8.07
N SER A 16 -25.91 -24.33 7.77
CA SER A 16 -25.39 -25.27 8.78
C SER A 16 -23.97 -25.68 8.44
N ALA A 17 -23.00 -25.06 9.10
CA ALA A 17 -21.89 -25.74 9.79
C ALA A 17 -20.94 -24.70 10.40
N LEU A 18 -21.19 -24.34 11.67
CA LEU A 18 -20.13 -23.96 12.57
C LEU A 18 -19.18 -25.17 12.73
N LEU A 19 -18.12 -25.20 11.94
CA LEU A 19 -16.92 -26.02 12.18
C LEU A 19 -15.71 -25.24 11.64
N LEU A 20 -15.36 -24.13 12.30
CA LEU A 20 -14.04 -23.50 12.15
C LEU A 20 -13.01 -24.29 12.98
N SER A 21 -12.93 -25.59 12.71
CA SER A 21 -11.83 -26.45 13.17
C SER A 21 -10.88 -26.59 11.99
N GLY A 22 -9.76 -25.84 12.03
CA GLY A 22 -8.66 -26.03 11.10
C GLY A 22 -8.76 -25.27 9.78
N CYS A 23 -8.91 -23.93 9.81
CA CYS A 23 -8.30 -23.15 8.74
C CYS A 23 -6.80 -23.10 9.04
N GLU A 24 -6.07 -24.06 8.46
CA GLU A 24 -4.64 -23.93 8.21
C GLU A 24 -4.32 -22.47 7.86
N PRO A 25 -3.30 -21.84 8.49
CA PRO A 25 -2.77 -20.61 7.95
C PRO A 25 -2.20 -20.97 6.58
N GLY A 26 -3.02 -20.79 5.53
CA GLY A 26 -2.59 -20.90 4.15
C GLY A 26 -1.28 -20.14 3.99
N PRO A 27 -0.38 -20.60 3.11
CA PRO A 27 1.04 -20.25 3.11
C PRO A 27 1.18 -18.76 3.39
N ALA A 28 1.67 -18.44 4.59
CA ALA A 28 1.61 -17.10 5.14
C ALA A 28 2.20 -16.13 4.11
N SER A 29 1.36 -15.26 3.53
CA SER A 29 1.75 -14.33 2.45
C SER A 29 3.18 -13.85 2.64
N THR A 30 4.08 -14.17 1.70
CA THR A 30 5.52 -13.87 1.78
C THR A 30 5.80 -12.37 1.82
N THR A 31 4.79 -11.56 1.52
CA THR A 31 4.81 -10.10 1.59
C THR A 31 3.80 -9.55 2.60
N ARG A 32 4.06 -8.33 3.08
CA ARG A 32 3.23 -7.57 4.01
C ARG A 32 3.07 -6.12 3.55
N PRO A 33 1.92 -5.48 3.84
CA PRO A 33 1.75 -4.07 3.57
C PRO A 33 2.50 -3.23 4.61
N VAL A 34 3.25 -2.25 4.13
CA VAL A 34 3.76 -1.11 4.91
C VAL A 34 2.97 0.12 4.48
N GLU A 35 2.33 0.79 5.42
CA GLU A 35 1.62 2.04 5.17
C GLU A 35 2.59 3.21 5.26
N VAL A 36 2.77 3.93 4.16
CA VAL A 36 3.52 5.18 4.12
C VAL A 36 2.54 6.34 4.18
N ARG A 37 2.68 7.20 5.18
CA ARG A 37 1.87 8.39 5.44
C ARG A 37 2.68 9.67 5.23
N GLY A 38 1.97 10.79 5.16
CA GLY A 38 2.59 12.11 5.02
C GLY A 38 2.75 12.55 3.56
N LEU A 39 2.07 11.88 2.63
CA LEU A 39 1.93 12.37 1.27
C LEU A 39 0.97 13.57 1.25
N PRO A 40 1.28 14.66 0.50
CA PRO A 40 0.41 15.81 0.42
C PRO A 40 -0.88 15.43 -0.31
N ALA A 41 -2.06 15.65 0.27
CA ALA A 41 -3.32 15.40 -0.44
C ALA A 41 -3.69 16.58 -1.35
N CYS A 42 -4.22 16.30 -2.54
CA CYS A 42 -4.92 17.31 -3.36
C CYS A 42 -6.42 17.31 -3.07
N PRO A 43 -7.14 18.37 -3.48
CA PRO A 43 -8.60 18.37 -3.48
C PRO A 43 -9.16 17.14 -4.20
N PRO A 44 -10.36 16.65 -3.79
CA PRO A 44 -11.00 15.52 -4.45
C PRO A 44 -11.06 15.73 -5.97
N LYS A 45 -10.84 14.65 -6.72
CA LYS A 45 -10.86 14.64 -8.20
C LYS A 45 -9.75 15.44 -8.89
N SER A 46 -8.77 16.00 -8.15
CA SER A 46 -7.59 16.66 -8.73
C SER A 46 -6.38 15.73 -8.69
N PRO A 47 -5.83 15.29 -9.83
CA PRO A 47 -4.59 14.51 -9.83
C PRO A 47 -3.40 15.40 -9.41
N TYR A 48 -2.24 14.81 -9.16
CA TYR A 48 -1.02 15.62 -9.04
C TYR A 48 -0.60 16.17 -10.40
N ALA A 49 -0.07 17.39 -10.42
CA ALA A 49 0.53 17.97 -11.62
C ALA A 49 1.77 17.19 -12.06
N ARG A 50 2.48 16.59 -11.10
CA ARG A 50 3.60 15.68 -11.29
C ARG A 50 3.34 14.41 -10.47
N PRO A 51 3.42 13.21 -11.04
CA PRO A 51 3.29 11.98 -10.27
C PRO A 51 4.31 11.94 -9.14
N ILE A 52 3.87 11.46 -7.99
CA ILE A 52 4.73 11.20 -6.84
C ILE A 52 5.18 9.74 -6.93
N VAL A 53 6.44 9.49 -6.63
CA VAL A 53 6.95 8.13 -6.46
C VAL A 53 7.35 7.92 -5.01
N VAL A 54 6.87 6.84 -4.42
CA VAL A 54 7.28 6.39 -3.09
C VAL A 54 8.14 5.17 -3.24
N ARG A 55 9.35 5.24 -2.68
CA ARG A 55 10.35 4.19 -2.77
C ARG A 55 10.79 3.77 -1.39
N LEU A 56 10.88 2.47 -1.17
CA LEU A 56 11.47 1.86 0.02
C LEU A 56 12.73 1.13 -0.41
N ASP A 57 13.86 1.60 0.11
CA ASP A 57 15.17 1.01 -0.12
C ASP A 57 15.63 0.32 1.16
N ARG A 58 15.95 -0.97 1.08
CA ARG A 58 16.61 -1.67 2.19
C ARG A 58 18.06 -1.20 2.31
N ASP A 59 18.50 -0.93 3.53
CA ASP A 59 19.90 -0.57 3.80
C ASP A 59 20.82 -1.77 3.54
N ARG A 60 21.83 -1.56 2.69
CA ARG A 60 22.84 -2.57 2.32
C ARG A 60 23.84 -2.83 3.44
N ALA A 61 23.98 -1.91 4.39
CA ALA A 61 25.01 -2.02 5.44
C ALA A 61 24.80 -3.22 6.37
N LEU A 62 23.61 -3.84 6.37
CA LEU A 62 23.24 -4.91 7.30
C LEU A 62 22.92 -6.25 6.63
N PHE A 63 22.81 -6.34 5.29
CA PHE A 63 22.39 -7.56 4.58
C PHE A 63 22.94 -7.63 3.14
N GLU A 64 23.23 -8.84 2.64
CA GLU A 64 23.75 -9.08 1.28
C GLU A 64 22.73 -8.79 0.16
N GLU A 65 21.43 -8.96 0.42
CA GLU A 65 20.38 -8.72 -0.58
C GLU A 65 19.80 -7.29 -0.47
N ALA A 66 20.23 -6.44 -1.39
CA ALA A 66 19.62 -5.13 -1.61
C ALA A 66 18.34 -5.30 -2.43
N PHE A 67 17.22 -4.77 -1.94
CA PHE A 67 16.01 -4.64 -2.74
C PHE A 67 15.41 -3.25 -2.62
N THR A 68 14.67 -2.90 -3.66
CA THR A 68 13.93 -1.64 -3.77
C THR A 68 12.49 -1.98 -4.14
N VAL A 69 11.55 -1.44 -3.38
CA VAL A 69 10.12 -1.47 -3.73
C VAL A 69 9.69 -0.06 -4.04
N MET A 70 8.94 0.12 -5.12
CA MET A 70 8.53 1.45 -5.57
C MET A 70 7.08 1.44 -6.05
N THR A 71 6.33 2.45 -5.65
CA THR A 71 4.95 2.66 -6.08
C THR A 71 4.78 4.08 -6.58
N ARG A 72 4.17 4.21 -7.76
CA ARG A 72 3.78 5.49 -8.34
C ARG A 72 2.41 5.89 -7.82
N VAL A 73 2.25 7.17 -7.53
CA VAL A 73 1.05 7.79 -6.99
C VAL A 73 0.64 8.93 -7.93
N ASP A 74 -0.40 8.70 -8.72
CA ASP A 74 -0.95 9.68 -9.66
C ASP A 74 -2.18 10.42 -9.09
N ALA A 75 -2.85 9.82 -8.11
CA ALA A 75 -4.06 10.34 -7.48
C ALA A 75 -3.78 10.86 -6.06
N PRO A 76 -4.52 11.87 -5.60
CA PRO A 76 -4.30 12.46 -4.29
C PRO A 76 -4.60 11.49 -3.17
N THR A 77 -3.57 11.15 -2.42
CA THR A 77 -3.70 10.30 -1.24
C THR A 77 -2.76 10.77 -0.16
N ALA A 78 -3.21 10.67 1.10
CA ALA A 78 -2.37 10.91 2.27
C ALA A 78 -1.52 9.68 2.64
N THR A 79 -1.92 8.50 2.15
CA THR A 79 -1.34 7.21 2.52
C THR A 79 -1.17 6.32 1.29
N VAL A 80 -0.06 5.58 1.22
CA VAL A 80 0.14 4.53 0.21
C VAL A 80 0.61 3.24 0.88
N ALA A 81 0.15 2.09 0.40
CA ALA A 81 0.62 0.80 0.88
C ALA A 81 1.72 0.25 -0.05
N LEU A 82 2.83 -0.21 0.53
CA LEU A 82 3.90 -0.92 -0.16
C LEU A 82 3.92 -2.38 0.27
N SER A 83 3.93 -3.32 -0.68
CA SER A 83 4.09 -4.75 -0.38
C SER A 83 5.57 -5.09 -0.27
N VAL A 84 6.04 -5.42 0.94
CA VAL A 84 7.44 -5.76 1.21
C VAL A 84 7.60 -7.19 1.71
N PRO A 85 8.72 -7.87 1.44
CA PRO A 85 9.02 -9.17 2.02
C PRO A 85 9.00 -9.16 3.56
N ARG A 86 8.55 -10.25 4.18
CA ARG A 86 8.53 -10.40 5.65
C ARG A 86 9.93 -10.57 6.25
N VAL A 87 10.61 -9.46 6.51
CA VAL A 87 11.94 -9.45 7.13
C VAL A 87 12.08 -8.31 8.15
N ARG A 88 13.02 -8.47 9.10
CA ARG A 88 13.52 -7.33 9.89
C ARG A 88 14.58 -6.62 9.07
N MET A 89 14.43 -5.31 8.90
CA MET A 89 15.39 -4.53 8.14
C MET A 89 15.35 -3.06 8.52
N ARG A 90 16.51 -2.41 8.45
CA ARG A 90 16.58 -0.96 8.35
C ARG A 90 16.30 -0.56 6.91
N ALA A 91 15.34 0.32 6.70
CA ALA A 91 14.95 0.77 5.37
C ALA A 91 14.82 2.29 5.32
N THR A 92 15.17 2.87 4.18
CA THR A 92 14.91 4.27 3.87
C THR A 92 13.66 4.35 3.01
N VAL A 93 12.62 5.00 3.51
CA VAL A 93 11.43 5.35 2.73
C VAL A 93 11.61 6.76 2.20
N ARG A 94 11.37 6.95 0.90
CA ARG A 94 11.54 8.23 0.20
C ARG A 94 10.31 8.54 -0.62
N ALA A 95 9.92 9.81 -0.66
CA ALA A 95 9.02 10.34 -1.67
C ALA A 95 9.78 11.27 -2.61
N GLY A 96 9.50 11.12 -3.89
CA GLY A 96 10.09 11.94 -4.95
C GLY A 96 9.04 12.38 -5.96
N LEU A 97 9.36 13.46 -6.69
CA LEU A 97 8.57 13.93 -7.82
C LEU A 97 9.18 13.40 -9.10
N CYS A 98 8.38 12.69 -9.93
CA CYS A 98 8.87 12.15 -11.19
C CYS A 98 9.34 13.27 -12.13
N ALA A 99 10.41 13.03 -12.88
CA ALA A 99 10.99 13.99 -13.81
C ALA A 99 10.13 14.09 -15.09
N PRO A 100 9.91 15.28 -15.66
CA PRO A 100 9.25 15.42 -16.94
C PRO A 100 10.16 14.88 -18.05
N THR A 101 9.64 13.97 -18.87
CA THR A 101 10.30 13.54 -20.13
C THR A 101 9.69 14.22 -21.34
N SER A 102 8.41 14.62 -21.27
CA SER A 102 7.73 15.46 -22.26
C SER A 102 6.55 16.20 -21.61
N VAL A 103 5.74 16.91 -22.41
CA VAL A 103 4.58 17.70 -21.93
C VAL A 103 3.57 16.87 -21.13
N SER A 104 3.50 15.55 -21.34
CA SER A 104 2.55 14.66 -20.66
C SER A 104 3.16 13.34 -20.16
N THR A 105 4.47 13.16 -20.26
CA THR A 105 5.15 11.92 -19.83
C THR A 105 6.16 12.19 -18.72
N TRP A 106 6.30 11.19 -17.83
CA TRP A 106 7.08 11.31 -16.61
C TRP A 106 7.96 10.08 -16.40
N ASP A 107 9.21 10.32 -16.01
CA ASP A 107 10.14 9.28 -15.57
C ASP A 107 10.32 9.32 -14.04
N CYS A 108 9.87 8.26 -13.38
CA CYS A 108 9.99 8.12 -11.93
C CYS A 108 11.31 7.48 -11.49
N ALA A 109 12.12 6.93 -12.40
CA ALA A 109 13.48 6.48 -12.10
C ALA A 109 14.42 7.67 -11.88
N ALA A 110 14.24 8.75 -12.65
CA ALA A 110 14.94 10.03 -12.50
C ALA A 110 14.27 11.00 -11.49
N ALA A 111 13.51 10.49 -10.52
CA ALA A 111 12.76 11.33 -9.59
C ALA A 111 13.66 12.21 -8.70
N THR A 112 13.21 13.43 -8.45
CA THR A 112 13.81 14.32 -7.44
C THR A 112 13.26 13.96 -6.07
N TRP A 113 14.12 13.47 -5.16
CA TRP A 113 13.72 13.09 -3.80
C TRP A 113 13.52 14.33 -2.93
N VAL A 114 12.31 14.48 -2.37
CA VAL A 114 11.89 15.68 -1.62
C VAL A 114 11.61 15.39 -0.15
N ALA A 115 11.38 14.13 0.21
CA ALA A 115 11.16 13.70 1.59
C ALA A 115 11.74 12.31 1.79
N SER A 116 12.33 12.05 2.96
CA SER A 116 12.83 10.74 3.32
C SER A 116 12.85 10.52 4.83
N THR A 117 12.56 9.29 5.26
CA THR A 117 12.73 8.83 6.64
C THR A 117 13.42 7.47 6.62
N THR A 118 14.34 7.24 7.55
CA THR A 118 14.90 5.91 7.81
C THR A 118 14.20 5.28 9.01
N VAL A 119 13.78 4.02 8.87
CA VAL A 119 13.04 3.28 9.89
C VAL A 119 13.56 1.86 10.00
N ASP A 120 13.52 1.31 11.21
CA ASP A 120 13.68 -0.12 11.44
C ASP A 120 12.31 -0.78 11.30
N LEU A 121 12.14 -1.53 10.20
CA LEU A 121 10.92 -2.27 9.91
C LEU A 121 11.03 -3.67 10.47
N ASP A 122 10.09 -4.04 11.34
CA ASP A 122 9.82 -5.43 11.67
C ASP A 122 8.54 -5.88 10.96
N ALA A 123 8.66 -6.28 9.71
CA ALA A 123 7.53 -6.70 8.88
C ALA A 123 6.95 -8.07 9.30
N ARG A 124 7.34 -8.61 10.46
CA ARG A 124 6.77 -9.85 11.02
C ARG A 124 5.49 -9.60 11.84
N SER A 125 5.32 -8.40 12.41
CA SER A 125 4.11 -7.97 13.13
C SER A 125 3.12 -7.21 12.23
N THR A 126 2.01 -6.73 12.81
CA THR A 126 0.94 -5.91 12.22
C THR A 126 1.44 -4.79 11.27
N PRO A 127 0.58 -4.23 10.38
CA PRO A 127 1.01 -3.29 9.35
C PRO A 127 1.84 -2.15 9.94
N VAL A 128 3.07 -2.02 9.44
CA VAL A 128 4.00 -0.99 9.92
C VAL A 128 3.64 0.31 9.26
N THR A 129 3.42 1.35 10.07
CA THR A 129 3.18 2.71 9.58
C THR A 129 4.49 3.49 9.59
N VAL A 130 4.84 4.07 8.45
CA VAL A 130 5.99 4.97 8.28
C VAL A 130 5.47 6.35 7.92
N THR A 131 5.91 7.37 8.64
CA THR A 131 5.53 8.76 8.35
C THR A 131 6.69 9.49 7.70
N LEU A 132 6.43 10.08 6.52
CA LEU A 132 7.38 10.95 5.85
C LEU A 132 7.31 12.38 6.42
N PRO A 133 8.41 13.14 6.38
CA PRO A 133 8.39 14.57 6.68
C PRO A 133 7.45 15.29 5.73
N ALA A 134 6.86 16.39 6.19
CA ALA A 134 5.99 17.20 5.37
C ALA A 134 6.73 17.74 4.14
N PHE A 135 6.11 17.63 2.97
CA PHE A 135 6.57 18.23 1.72
C PHE A 135 5.39 18.68 0.87
N GLN A 136 5.65 19.51 -0.13
CA GLN A 136 4.62 20.02 -1.03
C GLN A 136 4.73 19.37 -2.41
N ALA A 137 3.58 19.04 -3.00
CA ALA A 137 3.46 18.65 -4.40
C ALA A 137 2.32 19.45 -5.03
N ALA A 138 2.50 19.91 -6.26
CA ALA A 138 1.48 20.68 -6.97
C ALA A 138 0.36 19.76 -7.45
N CYS A 139 -0.88 20.22 -7.29
CA CYS A 139 -2.07 19.56 -7.83
C CYS A 139 -2.34 20.06 -9.24
N ALA A 140 -2.68 19.16 -10.16
CA ALA A 140 -3.12 19.51 -11.51
C ALA A 140 -4.43 20.30 -11.39
N GLY A 141 -4.53 21.44 -12.09
CA GLY A 141 -5.72 22.28 -12.07
C GLY A 141 -5.66 23.51 -11.15
N ARG A 142 -4.56 23.76 -10.44
CA ARG A 142 -4.21 25.13 -10.02
C ARG A 142 -3.39 25.80 -11.11
N GLN A 143 -4.07 26.34 -12.13
CA GLN A 143 -3.59 27.58 -12.74
C GLN A 143 -4.08 28.74 -11.85
N PRO A 144 -3.24 29.75 -11.54
CA PRO A 144 -3.76 31.04 -11.12
C PRO A 144 -4.64 31.65 -12.22
#